data_AF-A0A2E6TQQ3-F1
#
_entry.id   AF-A0A2E6TQQ3-F1
#
_cell.length_a   1.000
_cell.length_b   1.000
_cell.length_c   1.000
_cell.angle_alpha   90.00
_cell.angle_beta   90.00
_cell.angle_gamma   90.00
#
_symmetry.space_group_name_H-M   'P 1'
#
loop_
_entity.id
_entity.type
_entity.pdbx_description
1 polymer ?
#
loop_
_entity_poly.entity_id
_entity_poly.type
_entity_poly.pdbx_seq_one_letter_code
_entity_poly.pdbx_strand_id
1 'polypeptide(L)'
;MKYIGLLMLIVSLSAQGFSADWKVFEKTSLKGTISGLVNKGKVLQTTSGRIYEVTGITIQVVVEVMPECIVLSDGVQYKLIVKGFDEPLICKLLNPNPIAGQAANKVIVSRIKGEFEGWDGDTIFVLDNGQVWKQAAYAYFYKYAYRPKVTIIPNKTGHLLQVEGVSKLLPIKQVGGVIVKGSSSGHILHLEN
;
A
#
# COMPACT_ATOMS: atom_id res chain seq x y z
N MET A 1 -6.69 6.66 -75.94
CA MET A 1 -5.94 6.25 -74.74
C MET A 1 -6.21 7.28 -73.64
N LYS A 2 -7.00 6.94 -72.62
CA LYS A 2 -7.29 7.79 -71.46
C LYS A 2 -6.94 7.00 -70.19
N TYR A 3 -6.06 7.57 -69.38
CA TYR A 3 -5.54 7.00 -68.15
C TYR A 3 -6.67 6.75 -67.14
N ILE A 4 -6.75 5.53 -66.62
CA ILE A 4 -7.61 5.14 -65.49
C ILE A 4 -6.85 5.53 -64.22
N GLY A 5 -7.36 6.53 -63.49
CA GLY A 5 -6.82 6.96 -62.20
C GLY A 5 -7.17 5.96 -61.10
N LEU A 6 -6.15 5.37 -60.49
CA LEU A 6 -6.27 4.52 -59.30
C LEU A 6 -6.53 5.41 -58.07
N LEU A 7 -7.75 5.38 -57.53
CA LEU A 7 -8.11 6.04 -56.28
C LEU A 7 -7.56 5.21 -55.11
N MET A 8 -6.44 5.62 -54.51
CA MET A 8 -6.01 5.07 -53.22
C MET A 8 -6.93 5.61 -52.11
N LEU A 9 -7.80 4.74 -51.60
CA LEU A 9 -8.58 4.99 -50.40
C LEU A 9 -7.66 4.81 -49.18
N ILE A 10 -7.12 5.90 -48.64
CA ILE A 10 -6.40 5.86 -47.36
C ILE A 10 -7.44 5.70 -46.26
N VAL A 11 -7.61 4.47 -45.76
CA VAL A 11 -8.33 4.24 -44.50
C VAL A 11 -7.40 4.73 -43.39
N SER A 12 -7.59 5.97 -42.96
CA SER A 12 -6.95 6.48 -41.75
C SER A 12 -7.56 5.75 -40.55
N LEU A 13 -6.92 4.65 -40.13
CA LEU A 13 -7.19 4.02 -38.84
C LEU A 13 -6.72 5.01 -37.77
N SER A 14 -7.62 5.84 -37.24
CA SER A 14 -7.32 6.60 -36.04
C SER A 14 -7.08 5.59 -34.92
N ALA A 15 -5.82 5.38 -34.55
CA ALA A 15 -5.51 4.84 -33.24
C ALA A 15 -6.09 5.84 -32.24
N GLN A 16 -7.27 5.54 -31.71
CA GLN A 16 -7.79 6.23 -30.54
C GLN A 16 -6.82 5.90 -29.42
N GLY A 17 -5.77 6.71 -29.30
CA GLY A 17 -4.94 6.70 -28.11
C GLY A 17 -5.89 6.98 -26.95
N PHE A 18 -6.07 6.00 -26.08
CA PHE A 18 -6.69 6.21 -24.78
C PHE A 18 -5.79 7.19 -24.02
N SER A 19 -6.00 8.48 -24.21
CA SER A 19 -5.45 9.47 -23.29
C SER A 19 -6.27 9.32 -22.02
N ALA A 20 -5.65 8.75 -20.99
CA ALA A 20 -6.27 8.62 -19.68
C ALA A 20 -6.74 10.01 -19.21
N ASP A 21 -8.07 10.20 -19.13
CA ASP A 21 -8.70 11.44 -18.68
C ASP A 21 -8.56 11.53 -17.15
N TRP A 22 -7.41 12.03 -16.70
CA TRP A 22 -7.06 12.14 -15.28
C TRP A 22 -7.94 13.20 -14.60
N LYS A 23 -8.81 12.76 -13.71
CA LYS A 23 -9.70 13.63 -12.93
C LYS A 23 -9.22 13.77 -11.49
N VAL A 24 -9.37 14.96 -10.91
CA VAL A 24 -9.09 15.15 -9.48
C VAL A 24 -10.03 14.25 -8.68
N PHE A 25 -9.45 13.32 -7.95
CA PHE A 25 -10.15 12.39 -7.09
C PHE A 25 -10.23 12.92 -5.66
N GLU A 26 -9.13 13.48 -5.15
CA GLU A 26 -9.10 14.22 -3.89
C GLU A 26 -7.90 15.17 -3.78
N LYS A 27 -7.99 16.11 -2.84
CA LYS A 27 -6.86 16.90 -2.34
C LYS A 27 -6.71 16.58 -0.85
N THR A 28 -5.50 16.22 -0.42
CA THR A 28 -5.24 15.61 0.88
C THR A 28 -3.77 15.82 1.28
N SER A 29 -3.29 15.13 2.33
CA SER A 29 -1.86 15.02 2.64
C SER A 29 -1.48 13.55 2.79
N LEU A 30 -0.21 13.20 2.57
CA LEU A 30 0.31 11.91 3.02
C LEU A 30 0.45 11.91 4.55
N LYS A 31 0.20 10.76 5.18
CA LYS A 31 0.37 10.60 6.63
C LYS A 31 1.83 10.35 6.99
N GLY A 32 2.26 10.99 8.08
CA GLY A 32 3.57 10.79 8.68
C GLY A 32 4.72 11.35 7.84
N THR A 33 5.93 10.90 8.15
CA THR A 33 7.14 11.26 7.41
C THR A 33 7.37 10.28 6.28
N ILE A 34 7.55 10.80 5.06
CA ILE A 34 7.99 10.02 3.92
C ILE A 34 9.47 10.25 3.74
N SER A 35 10.28 9.26 4.11
CA SER A 35 11.73 9.35 4.05
C SER A 35 12.37 8.17 3.29
N GLY A 36 13.51 8.45 2.66
CA GLY A 36 14.32 7.47 1.96
C GLY A 36 13.78 7.16 0.56
N LEU A 37 13.99 5.91 0.13
CA LEU A 37 13.64 5.47 -1.22
C LEU A 37 12.13 5.31 -1.40
N VAL A 38 11.56 6.01 -2.38
CA VAL A 38 10.20 5.82 -2.89
C VAL A 38 10.29 5.12 -4.25
N ASN A 39 9.85 3.87 -4.30
CA ASN A 39 9.88 3.03 -5.50
C ASN A 39 8.65 2.12 -5.61
N LYS A 40 8.58 1.34 -6.69
CA LYS A 40 7.53 0.34 -6.89
C LYS A 40 7.38 -0.57 -5.68
N GLY A 41 6.15 -0.75 -5.22
CA GLY A 41 5.78 -1.51 -4.01
C GLY A 41 5.72 -0.68 -2.73
N LYS A 42 6.19 0.57 -2.74
CA LYS A 42 6.03 1.47 -1.60
C LYS A 42 4.55 1.71 -1.33
N VAL A 43 4.14 1.56 -0.07
CA VAL A 43 2.76 1.84 0.37
C VAL A 43 2.70 3.17 1.10
N LEU A 44 1.75 4.00 0.67
CA LEU A 44 1.49 5.35 1.18
C LEU A 44 0.05 5.44 1.65
N GLN A 45 -0.16 6.17 2.74
CA GLN A 45 -1.49 6.43 3.26
C GLN A 45 -1.77 7.93 3.26
N THR A 46 -2.94 8.33 2.80
CA THR A 46 -3.40 9.73 2.86
C THR A 46 -4.10 10.06 4.18
N THR A 47 -4.26 11.34 4.51
CA THR A 47 -4.99 11.80 5.70
C THR A 47 -6.47 11.43 5.63
N SER A 48 -7.04 11.32 4.43
CA SER A 48 -8.39 10.78 4.18
C SER A 48 -8.54 9.27 4.45
N GLY A 49 -7.44 8.56 4.71
CA GLY A 49 -7.45 7.14 5.06
C GLY A 49 -7.30 6.19 3.87
N ARG A 50 -7.10 6.71 2.65
CA ARG A 50 -6.83 5.90 1.46
C ARG A 50 -5.38 5.41 1.42
N ILE A 51 -5.19 4.24 0.86
CA ILE A 51 -3.94 3.49 0.90
C ILE A 51 -3.56 3.14 -0.53
N TYR A 52 -2.38 3.58 -0.94
CA TYR A 52 -1.88 3.49 -2.29
C TYR A 52 -0.59 2.70 -2.33
N GLU A 53 -0.47 1.77 -3.27
CA GLU A 53 0.79 1.12 -3.62
C GLU A 53 1.36 1.80 -4.86
N VAL A 54 2.62 2.21 -4.83
CA VAL A 54 3.34 2.72 -5.99
C VAL A 54 3.55 1.58 -6.99
N THR A 55 3.02 1.71 -8.20
CA THR A 55 3.12 0.70 -9.27
C THR A 55 4.05 1.14 -10.40
N GLY A 56 4.23 2.45 -10.57
CA GLY A 56 5.13 3.04 -11.55
C GLY A 56 6.61 2.76 -11.28
N ILE A 57 7.43 2.88 -12.32
CA ILE A 57 8.89 2.78 -12.24
C ILE A 57 9.45 4.15 -11.84
N THR A 58 9.11 4.59 -10.63
CA THR A 58 9.69 5.79 -10.01
C THR A 58 10.76 5.35 -9.02
N ILE A 59 11.85 6.11 -8.91
CA ILE A 59 12.84 5.97 -7.85
C ILE A 59 13.19 7.38 -7.41
N GLN A 60 12.76 7.77 -6.22
CA GLN A 60 13.03 9.10 -5.66
C GLN A 60 13.53 8.96 -4.22
N VAL A 61 14.49 9.80 -3.83
CA VAL A 61 15.00 9.87 -2.45
C VAL A 61 14.47 11.16 -1.84
N VAL A 62 13.57 11.04 -0.87
CA VAL A 62 12.83 12.18 -0.31
C VAL A 62 12.91 12.20 1.21
N VAL A 63 12.66 13.36 1.82
CA VAL A 63 12.39 13.52 3.26
C VAL A 63 11.32 14.60 3.42
N GLU A 64 10.06 14.17 3.48
CA GLU A 64 8.90 15.06 3.56
C GLU A 64 8.05 14.74 4.78
N VAL A 65 7.61 15.76 5.52
CA VAL A 65 6.76 15.61 6.71
C VAL A 65 5.33 15.98 6.36
N MET A 66 4.45 14.97 6.34
CA MET A 66 3.03 15.09 5.99
C MET A 66 2.76 15.94 4.72
N PRO A 67 3.43 15.67 3.59
CA PRO A 67 3.35 16.52 2.41
C PRO A 67 1.93 16.57 1.84
N GLU A 68 1.53 17.74 1.35
CA GLU A 68 0.30 17.92 0.59
C GLU A 68 0.32 17.05 -0.67
N CYS A 69 -0.83 16.49 -1.02
CA CYS A 69 -0.98 15.59 -2.15
C CYS A 69 -2.29 15.83 -2.89
N ILE A 70 -2.21 15.93 -4.21
CA ILE A 70 -3.36 15.88 -5.10
C ILE A 70 -3.41 14.48 -5.71
N VAL A 71 -4.52 13.79 -5.55
CA VAL A 71 -4.76 12.48 -6.15
C VAL A 71 -5.61 12.66 -7.39
N LEU A 72 -5.12 12.17 -8.53
CA LEU A 72 -5.88 12.05 -9.77
C LEU A 72 -6.25 10.58 -10.01
N SER A 73 -7.35 10.34 -10.70
CA SER A 73 -7.80 9.01 -11.13
C SER A 73 -8.21 9.03 -12.59
N ASP A 74 -7.85 8.00 -13.34
CA ASP A 74 -8.35 7.72 -14.69
C ASP A 74 -9.45 6.64 -14.68
N GLY A 75 -9.92 6.24 -13.49
CA GLY A 75 -10.87 5.15 -13.28
C GLY A 75 -10.21 3.78 -13.05
N VAL A 76 -8.93 3.62 -13.38
CA VAL A 76 -8.18 2.35 -13.23
C VAL A 76 -6.98 2.53 -12.29
N GLN A 77 -6.17 3.56 -12.54
CA GLN A 77 -4.97 3.91 -11.81
C GLN A 77 -5.14 5.24 -11.09
N TYR A 78 -4.24 5.49 -10.15
CA TYR A 78 -4.18 6.74 -9.40
C TYR A 78 -2.83 7.39 -9.59
N LYS A 79 -2.83 8.72 -9.72
CA LYS A 79 -1.61 9.52 -9.84
C LYS A 79 -1.55 10.47 -8.66
N LEU A 80 -0.53 10.33 -7.81
CA LEU A 80 -0.31 11.18 -6.65
C LEU A 80 0.71 12.25 -7.01
N ILE A 81 0.27 13.49 -7.05
CA ILE A 81 1.15 14.66 -7.15
C ILE A 81 1.44 15.10 -5.71
N VAL A 82 2.65 14.85 -5.23
CA VAL A 82 3.04 15.11 -3.84
C VAL A 82 3.98 16.31 -3.82
N LYS A 83 3.69 17.27 -2.95
CA LYS A 83 4.58 18.43 -2.76
C LYS A 83 5.95 17.95 -2.28
N GLY A 84 7.01 18.44 -2.92
CA GLY A 84 8.40 18.06 -2.63
C GLY A 84 8.92 16.84 -3.39
N PHE A 85 8.11 16.22 -4.27
CA PHE A 85 8.54 15.11 -5.11
C PHE A 85 8.82 15.61 -6.53
N ASP A 86 9.84 15.05 -7.18
CA ASP A 86 10.24 15.41 -8.53
C ASP A 86 9.23 14.92 -9.58
N GLU A 87 8.68 13.72 -9.37
CA GLU A 87 7.73 13.09 -10.28
C GLU A 87 6.46 12.59 -9.58
N PRO A 88 5.28 12.66 -10.23
CA PRO A 88 4.06 12.06 -9.72
C PRO A 88 4.19 10.54 -9.56
N LEU A 89 3.58 9.99 -8.52
CA LEU A 89 3.58 8.57 -8.27
C LEU A 89 2.38 7.91 -8.96
N ILE A 90 2.64 6.99 -9.88
CA ILE A 90 1.61 6.11 -10.44
C ILE A 90 1.34 4.98 -9.45
N CYS A 91 0.09 4.82 -9.05
CA CYS A 91 -0.33 4.00 -7.93
C CYS A 91 -1.58 3.18 -8.23
N LYS A 92 -1.78 2.15 -7.42
CA LYS A 92 -3.04 1.42 -7.27
C LYS A 92 -3.66 1.72 -5.90
N LEU A 93 -4.96 1.97 -5.85
CA LEU A 93 -5.71 2.06 -4.59
C LEU A 93 -5.93 0.65 -4.01
N LEU A 94 -5.54 0.47 -2.75
CA LEU A 94 -5.62 -0.81 -2.05
C LEU A 94 -6.89 -0.95 -1.21
N ASN A 95 -7.50 0.16 -0.81
CA ASN A 95 -8.78 0.18 -0.08
C ASN A 95 -9.85 1.01 -0.81
N PRO A 96 -10.25 0.63 -2.04
CA PRO A 96 -11.49 1.17 -2.59
C PRO A 96 -12.61 0.84 -1.59
N ASN A 97 -13.45 1.82 -1.26
CA ASN A 97 -14.54 1.65 -0.29
C ASN A 97 -15.20 0.27 -0.40
N PRO A 98 -15.50 -0.43 0.70
CA PRO A 98 -15.97 -1.80 0.63
C PRO A 98 -17.29 -1.86 -0.13
N ILE A 99 -17.26 -2.46 -1.32
CA ILE A 99 -18.47 -3.03 -1.93
C ILE A 99 -18.90 -4.14 -0.97
N ALA A 100 -20.11 -4.02 -0.41
CA ALA A 100 -20.69 -5.05 0.43
C ALA A 100 -20.64 -6.40 -0.32
N GLY A 101 -19.83 -7.34 0.17
CA GLY A 101 -19.69 -8.68 -0.43
C GLY A 101 -18.26 -9.18 -0.69
N GLN A 102 -17.21 -8.34 -0.64
CA GLN A 102 -15.82 -8.80 -0.80
C GLN A 102 -15.06 -8.78 0.53
N ALA A 103 -15.23 -9.83 1.35
CA ALA A 103 -14.63 -9.92 2.68
C ALA A 103 -13.17 -10.44 2.70
N ALA A 104 -12.69 -11.08 1.64
CA ALA A 104 -11.41 -11.81 1.69
C ALA A 104 -10.17 -10.99 1.25
N ASN A 105 -10.35 -9.76 0.75
CA ASN A 105 -9.25 -8.99 0.14
C ASN A 105 -9.23 -7.52 0.58
N LYS A 106 -9.58 -7.28 1.85
CA LYS A 106 -9.68 -5.94 2.41
C LYS A 106 -8.42 -5.56 3.16
N VAL A 107 -7.90 -4.36 2.90
CA VAL A 107 -6.85 -3.76 3.73
C VAL A 107 -7.37 -3.53 5.15
N ILE A 108 -6.63 -4.00 6.14
CA ILE A 108 -6.96 -3.82 7.56
C ILE A 108 -6.07 -2.72 8.12
N VAL A 109 -6.67 -1.76 8.82
CA VAL A 109 -5.94 -0.73 9.57
C VAL A 109 -6.26 -0.92 11.04
N SER A 110 -5.22 -1.08 11.86
CA SER A 110 -5.35 -1.26 13.31
C SER A 110 -4.10 -0.71 14.02
N ARG A 111 -3.92 -1.10 15.28
CA ARG A 111 -2.70 -0.88 16.05
C ARG A 111 -2.23 -2.21 16.60
N ILE A 112 -0.92 -2.37 16.75
CA ILE A 112 -0.37 -3.45 17.57
C ILE A 112 -0.83 -3.22 19.01
N LYS A 113 -1.22 -4.29 19.68
CA LYS A 113 -1.61 -4.28 21.08
C LYS A 113 -0.33 -4.27 21.94
N GLY A 114 -0.16 -3.25 22.76
CA GLY A 114 1.00 -3.11 23.65
C GLY A 114 2.26 -2.66 22.93
N GLU A 115 3.40 -3.21 23.33
CA GLU A 115 4.73 -2.81 22.86
C GLU A 115 5.07 -3.48 21.53
N PHE A 116 5.84 -2.78 20.71
CA PHE A 116 6.43 -3.29 19.48
C PHE A 116 7.93 -3.02 19.53
N GLU A 117 8.74 -4.07 19.39
CA GLU A 117 10.20 -3.97 19.45
C GLU A 117 10.87 -4.26 18.10
N GLY A 118 10.09 -4.60 17.08
CA GLY A 118 10.58 -5.03 15.79
C GLY A 118 10.11 -6.44 15.44
N TRP A 119 10.95 -7.17 14.70
CA TRP A 119 10.72 -8.56 14.32
C TRP A 119 12.03 -9.29 14.01
N ASP A 120 12.03 -10.61 14.19
CA ASP A 120 13.24 -11.45 14.25
C ASP A 120 13.19 -12.73 13.39
N GLY A 121 12.06 -13.05 12.77
CA GLY A 121 11.85 -14.29 12.02
C GLY A 121 10.61 -15.05 12.45
N ASP A 122 10.26 -14.99 13.75
CA ASP A 122 9.17 -15.76 14.34
C ASP A 122 8.11 -14.90 15.03
N THR A 123 8.21 -13.59 14.86
CA THR A 123 7.40 -12.59 15.57
C THR A 123 5.90 -12.73 15.29
N ILE A 124 5.11 -12.56 16.36
CA ILE A 124 3.65 -12.59 16.35
C ILE A 124 3.13 -11.20 16.70
N PHE A 125 2.20 -10.71 15.88
CA PHE A 125 1.53 -9.42 16.03
C PHE A 125 0.10 -9.63 16.46
N VAL A 126 -0.22 -9.20 17.68
CA VAL A 126 -1.60 -9.11 18.17
C VAL A 126 -2.10 -7.69 17.92
N LEU A 127 -3.23 -7.55 17.26
CA LEU A 127 -3.82 -6.26 16.94
C LEU A 127 -4.94 -5.89 17.93
N ASP A 128 -5.22 -4.59 18.07
CA ASP A 128 -6.31 -4.08 18.92
C ASP A 128 -7.70 -4.61 18.50
N ASN A 129 -7.86 -5.01 17.23
CA ASN A 129 -9.09 -5.63 16.73
C ASN A 129 -9.18 -7.14 17.02
N GLY A 130 -8.25 -7.71 17.79
CA GLY A 130 -8.21 -9.12 18.16
C GLY A 130 -7.59 -10.06 17.12
N GLN A 131 -7.20 -9.56 15.95
CA GLN A 131 -6.51 -10.40 14.96
C GLN A 131 -5.09 -10.71 15.39
N VAL A 132 -4.64 -11.91 15.07
CA VAL A 132 -3.27 -12.39 15.33
C VAL A 132 -2.61 -12.75 14.00
N TRP A 133 -1.39 -12.26 13.80
CA TRP A 133 -0.62 -12.44 12.58
C TRP A 133 0.80 -12.88 12.91
N LYS A 134 1.34 -13.85 12.18
CA LYS A 134 2.73 -14.31 12.34
C LYS A 134 3.54 -13.91 11.11
N GLN A 135 4.80 -13.56 11.32
CA GLN A 135 5.80 -13.42 10.27
C GLN A 135 5.83 -14.66 9.35
N ALA A 136 5.85 -14.41 8.04
CA ALA A 136 5.77 -15.46 7.02
C ALA A 136 7.07 -15.66 6.22
N ALA A 137 8.04 -14.78 6.40
CA ALA A 137 9.37 -14.87 5.79
C ALA A 137 10.42 -14.27 6.72
N TYR A 138 11.62 -14.85 6.74
CA TYR A 138 12.71 -14.35 7.57
C TYR A 138 13.07 -12.91 7.21
N ALA A 139 13.10 -12.07 8.24
CA ALA A 139 13.56 -10.69 8.20
C ALA A 139 13.87 -10.29 9.63
N TYR A 140 14.88 -9.44 9.80
CA TYR A 140 15.17 -8.77 11.05
C TYR A 140 14.89 -7.27 10.93
N PHE A 141 14.41 -6.68 12.02
CA PHE A 141 14.26 -5.23 12.23
C PHE A 141 14.09 -4.97 13.72
N TYR A 142 14.71 -3.91 14.24
CA TYR A 142 14.56 -3.50 15.63
C TYR A 142 14.13 -2.03 15.69
N LYS A 143 13.04 -1.76 16.40
CA LYS A 143 12.58 -0.41 16.73
C LYS A 143 11.51 -0.50 17.81
N TYR A 144 11.72 0.18 18.93
CA TYR A 144 10.70 0.33 19.96
C TYR A 144 9.59 1.31 19.52
N ALA A 145 8.34 0.93 19.73
CA ALA A 145 7.17 1.81 19.68
C ALA A 145 6.05 1.26 20.56
N TYR A 146 5.30 2.15 21.23
CA TYR A 146 4.09 1.76 21.96
C TYR A 146 2.84 1.87 21.08
N ARG A 147 2.12 0.76 20.93
CA ARG A 147 0.89 0.60 20.15
C ARG A 147 0.94 1.26 18.76
N PRO A 148 2.00 1.00 17.96
CA PRO A 148 2.13 1.64 16.66
C PRO A 148 0.96 1.28 15.75
N LYS A 149 0.57 2.22 14.89
CA LYS A 149 -0.41 1.96 13.85
C LYS A 149 0.17 1.00 12.82
N VAL A 150 -0.66 0.07 12.37
CA VAL A 150 -0.29 -0.89 11.32
C VAL A 150 -1.36 -0.97 10.23
N THR A 151 -0.88 -1.29 9.03
CA THR A 151 -1.71 -1.58 7.87
C THR A 151 -1.38 -2.99 7.38
N ILE A 152 -2.39 -3.84 7.28
CA ILE A 152 -2.27 -5.17 6.66
C ILE A 152 -2.82 -5.09 5.24
N ILE A 153 -1.94 -5.30 4.28
CA ILE A 153 -2.19 -5.18 2.85
C ILE A 153 -2.27 -6.59 2.26
N PRO A 154 -3.40 -6.98 1.63
CA PRO A 154 -3.47 -8.21 0.88
C PRO A 154 -2.47 -8.20 -0.30
N ASN A 155 -1.80 -9.32 -0.52
CA ASN A 155 -0.88 -9.55 -1.63
C ASN A 155 -1.23 -10.88 -2.31
N LYS A 156 -0.71 -11.14 -3.52
CA LYS A 156 -1.02 -12.34 -4.32
C LYS A 156 -0.90 -13.66 -3.56
N THR A 157 0.01 -13.75 -2.59
CA THR A 157 0.35 -14.98 -1.86
C THR A 157 0.08 -14.91 -0.35
N GLY A 158 -0.53 -13.83 0.14
CA GLY A 158 -0.73 -13.63 1.58
C GLY A 158 -0.98 -12.18 1.95
N HIS A 159 -0.37 -11.71 3.03
CA HIS A 159 -0.53 -10.33 3.49
C HIS A 159 0.83 -9.70 3.79
N LEU A 160 0.90 -8.38 3.71
CA LEU A 160 2.06 -7.57 4.09
C LEU A 160 1.67 -6.68 5.28
N LEU A 161 2.51 -6.65 6.30
CA LEU A 161 2.43 -5.72 7.41
C LEU A 161 3.27 -4.48 7.09
N GLN A 162 2.64 -3.31 7.14
CA GLN A 162 3.30 -2.02 7.20
C GLN A 162 3.15 -1.45 8.61
N VAL A 163 4.27 -1.14 9.26
CA VAL A 163 4.28 -0.44 10.56
C VAL A 163 4.53 1.05 10.32
N GLU A 164 3.79 1.91 11.01
CA GLU A 164 3.97 3.36 10.92
C GLU A 164 5.42 3.79 11.23
N GLY A 165 5.98 4.63 10.37
CA GLY A 165 7.38 5.07 10.50
C GLY A 165 8.42 3.97 10.23
N VAL A 166 8.02 2.84 9.63
CA VAL A 166 8.91 1.78 9.16
C VAL A 166 8.75 1.61 7.65
N SER A 167 9.86 1.73 6.91
CA SER A 167 9.84 1.66 5.45
C SER A 167 9.69 0.23 4.90
N LYS A 168 10.08 -0.77 5.69
CA LYS A 168 10.11 -2.19 5.32
C LYS A 168 8.71 -2.81 5.46
N LEU A 169 8.22 -3.45 4.40
CA LEU A 169 7.02 -4.29 4.44
C LEU A 169 7.41 -5.72 4.86
N LEU A 170 6.63 -6.31 5.75
CA LEU A 170 6.89 -7.65 6.26
C LEU A 170 5.81 -8.64 5.79
N PRO A 171 6.14 -9.71 5.06
CA PRO A 171 5.20 -10.78 4.78
C PRO A 171 4.69 -11.42 6.07
N ILE A 172 3.36 -11.55 6.20
CA ILE A 172 2.68 -12.13 7.35
C ILE A 172 1.54 -13.06 6.92
N LYS A 173 1.19 -13.98 7.81
CA LYS A 173 0.03 -14.88 7.67
C LYS A 173 -0.84 -14.77 8.91
N GLN A 174 -2.16 -14.81 8.72
CA GLN A 174 -3.10 -14.78 9.83
C GLN A 174 -3.03 -16.10 10.58
N VAL A 175 -2.98 -16.05 11.91
CA VAL A 175 -3.05 -17.22 12.77
C VAL A 175 -4.43 -17.20 13.42
N GLY A 176 -5.36 -18.03 12.94
CA GLY A 176 -6.72 -18.08 13.47
C GLY A 176 -6.76 -18.62 14.90
N GLY A 177 -7.59 -18.02 15.76
CA GLY A 177 -8.09 -18.67 16.99
C GLY A 177 -7.06 -18.96 18.11
N VAL A 178 -5.92 -18.28 18.17
CA VAL A 178 -4.94 -18.53 19.25
C VAL A 178 -5.38 -17.85 20.55
N ILE A 179 -5.59 -18.64 21.60
CA ILE A 179 -5.69 -18.13 22.97
C ILE A 179 -4.29 -17.68 23.39
N VAL A 180 -4.07 -16.37 23.38
CA VAL A 180 -2.86 -15.77 23.92
C VAL A 180 -2.89 -15.89 25.44
N LYS A 181 -2.31 -16.96 26.00
CA LYS A 181 -2.11 -17.02 27.46
C LYS A 181 -1.01 -16.03 27.84
N GLY A 182 -1.41 -15.06 28.67
CA GLY A 182 -0.52 -14.31 29.56
C GLY A 182 0.71 -13.69 28.93
N SER A 183 0.56 -12.50 28.34
CA SER A 183 1.65 -11.53 28.38
C SER A 183 1.05 -10.15 28.54
N SER A 184 1.27 -9.57 29.72
CA SER A 184 1.07 -8.15 30.00
C SER A 184 1.97 -7.24 29.15
N SER A 185 2.84 -7.81 28.31
CA SER A 185 3.79 -7.12 27.41
C SER A 185 3.45 -7.26 25.91
N GLY A 186 2.51 -8.13 25.52
CA GLY A 186 2.16 -8.32 24.10
C GLY A 186 3.10 -9.24 23.32
N HIS A 187 4.18 -9.75 23.93
CA HIS A 187 5.03 -10.79 23.38
C HIS A 187 4.44 -12.20 23.55
N ILE A 188 4.40 -13.00 22.48
CA ILE A 188 4.21 -14.46 22.54
C ILE A 188 5.48 -15.10 22.00
N LEU A 189 6.26 -15.73 22.88
CA LEU A 189 7.53 -16.38 22.53
C LEU A 189 7.33 -17.78 21.91
N HIS A 190 6.14 -18.36 22.03
CA HIS A 190 5.87 -19.69 21.49
C HIS A 190 4.38 -19.90 21.19
N LEU A 191 4.09 -20.53 20.05
CA LEU A 191 2.78 -21.10 19.74
C LEU A 191 2.87 -22.59 20.03
N GLU A 192 2.14 -23.09 21.02
CA GLU A 192 1.93 -24.54 21.17
C GLU A 192 0.71 -24.93 20.32
N ASN A 193 0.84 -26.05 19.60
CA ASN A 193 -0.25 -26.70 18.86
C ASN A 193 -1.18 -27.46 19.79
#